data_AF-A0A3B3TFY4-F1
#
_entry.id   AF-A0A3B3TFY4-F1
#
_cell.length_a   1.000
_cell.length_b   1.000
_cell.length_c   1.000
_cell.angle_alpha   90.00
_cell.angle_beta   90.00
_cell.angle_gamma   90.00
#
_symmetry.space_group_name_H-M   'P 1'
#
loop_
_entity.id
_entity.type
_entity.pdbx_description
1 polymer ?
#
loop_
_entity_poly.entity_id
_entity_poly.type
_entity_poly.pdbx_seq_one_letter_code
_entity_poly.pdbx_strand_id
1 'polypeptide(L)'
;MISATEKANTLQRQALNKGLRCFRALRDAHCAHWTQSVCHCYTMAVHGHCMPALLLILFHIMPVAESSQTITGFVGYNVTLPCSYDAEYYGGLYMCWGRGEIPYSGCDDEIIATDGFKVTRRTSPRYQLIGDLNQGDVSLTIIDAEMGDSGIYGCRVEIPGLFNDLKNKVTLTIQNIHNTTASPSSTASPETQTAISVTQGYYGNYSTGSSTANTPQGSGHADRPFLVIALVILLLLLLLVVLVTGLWLRKRKLVN
;
A
#
# COMPACT_ATOMS: atom_id res chain seq x y z
N MET A 1 53.61 11.56 -55.84
CA MET A 1 54.17 11.14 -54.55
C MET A 1 53.06 11.24 -53.51
N ILE A 2 52.52 10.10 -53.05
CA ILE A 2 51.51 10.08 -51.99
C ILE A 2 52.26 10.21 -50.66
N SER A 3 51.89 11.19 -49.84
CA SER A 3 52.57 11.51 -48.58
C SER A 3 52.60 10.31 -47.64
N ALA A 4 53.70 10.13 -46.89
CA ALA A 4 53.85 9.06 -45.90
C ALA A 4 52.68 9.02 -44.89
N THR A 5 52.06 10.17 -44.62
CA THR A 5 50.88 10.32 -43.75
C THR A 5 49.62 9.66 -44.33
N GLU A 6 49.47 9.62 -45.65
CA GLU A 6 48.28 9.06 -46.31
C GLU A 6 48.37 7.52 -46.43
N LYS A 7 49.58 6.98 -46.62
CA LYS A 7 49.84 5.53 -46.49
C LYS A 7 49.62 5.02 -45.07
N ALA A 8 50.04 5.77 -44.05
CA ALA A 8 49.82 5.41 -42.64
C ALA A 8 48.32 5.40 -42.28
N ASN A 9 47.56 6.40 -42.72
CA ASN A 9 46.11 6.47 -42.48
C ASN A 9 45.33 5.33 -43.16
N THR A 10 45.77 4.91 -44.35
CA THR A 10 45.13 3.79 -45.08
C THR A 10 45.41 2.45 -44.40
N LEU A 11 46.64 2.23 -43.92
CA LEU A 11 47.02 1.06 -43.15
C LEU A 11 46.32 1.01 -41.78
N GLN A 12 46.14 2.15 -41.13
CA GLN A 12 45.43 2.25 -39.85
C GLN A 12 43.93 1.96 -40.00
N ARG A 13 43.30 2.40 -41.10
CA ARG A 13 41.91 2.05 -41.42
C ARG A 13 41.75 0.57 -41.80
N GLN A 14 42.71 -0.02 -42.51
CA GLN A 14 42.70 -1.47 -42.79
C GLN A 14 42.94 -2.31 -41.51
N ALA A 15 43.80 -1.86 -40.60
CA ALA A 15 44.04 -2.52 -39.31
C ALA A 15 42.82 -2.43 -38.39
N LEU A 16 42.15 -1.27 -38.31
CA LEU A 16 40.88 -1.12 -37.58
C LEU A 16 39.77 -1.99 -38.19
N ASN A 17 39.63 -2.04 -39.52
CA ASN A 17 38.61 -2.87 -40.17
C ASN A 17 38.90 -4.38 -40.09
N LYS A 18 40.17 -4.80 -39.98
CA LYS A 18 40.55 -6.19 -39.68
C LYS A 18 40.32 -6.51 -38.20
N GLY A 19 40.65 -5.59 -37.28
CA GLY A 19 40.37 -5.71 -35.86
C GLY A 19 38.88 -5.78 -35.54
N LEU A 20 38.05 -4.97 -36.21
CA LEU A 20 36.58 -4.98 -36.06
C LEU A 20 35.95 -6.25 -36.65
N ARG A 21 36.55 -6.82 -37.70
CA ARG A 21 36.18 -8.13 -38.26
C ARG A 21 36.60 -9.28 -37.35
N CYS A 22 37.79 -9.23 -36.75
CA CYS A 22 38.22 -10.18 -35.70
C CYS A 22 37.31 -10.09 -34.47
N PHE A 23 36.93 -8.89 -34.02
CA PHE A 23 36.03 -8.70 -32.88
C PHE A 23 34.58 -9.14 -33.17
N ARG A 24 34.10 -9.00 -34.43
CA ARG A 24 32.84 -9.65 -34.84
C ARG A 24 32.98 -11.17 -34.89
N ALA A 25 34.03 -11.70 -35.51
CA ALA A 25 34.27 -13.14 -35.58
C ALA A 25 34.48 -13.82 -34.22
N LEU A 26 35.15 -13.17 -33.25
CA LEU A 26 35.32 -13.67 -31.88
C LEU A 26 34.02 -13.62 -31.08
N ARG A 27 33.18 -12.60 -31.29
CA ARG A 27 31.83 -12.51 -30.70
C ARG A 27 30.88 -13.56 -31.29
N ASP A 28 30.97 -13.79 -32.60
CA ASP A 28 30.14 -14.76 -33.31
C ASP A 28 30.59 -16.21 -33.01
N ALA A 29 31.90 -16.45 -32.86
CA ALA A 29 32.43 -17.78 -32.49
C ALA A 29 32.09 -18.20 -31.05
N HIS A 30 31.98 -17.26 -30.11
CA HIS A 30 31.61 -17.56 -28.72
C HIS A 30 30.10 -17.70 -28.48
N CYS A 31 29.24 -17.13 -29.35
CA CYS A 31 27.78 -17.33 -29.29
C CYS A 31 27.26 -18.39 -30.27
N ALA A 32 28.12 -19.11 -31.01
CA ALA A 32 27.69 -20.10 -32.01
C ALA A 32 27.04 -21.37 -31.45
N HIS A 33 27.05 -21.59 -30.13
CA HIS A 33 26.56 -22.84 -29.52
C HIS A 33 25.41 -22.64 -28.50
N TRP A 34 24.87 -21.42 -28.37
CA TRP A 34 23.85 -21.10 -27.38
C TRP A 34 22.78 -20.18 -27.94
N THR A 35 21.52 -20.39 -27.54
CA THR A 35 20.38 -19.58 -27.98
C THR A 35 20.50 -18.12 -27.49
N GLN A 36 19.89 -17.18 -28.21
CA GLN A 36 19.91 -15.72 -27.99
C GLN A 36 19.68 -15.27 -26.52
N SER A 37 18.93 -16.08 -25.75
CA SER A 37 18.61 -15.83 -24.34
C SER A 37 19.81 -16.03 -23.41
N VAL A 38 20.74 -16.92 -23.73
CA VAL A 38 21.90 -17.26 -22.89
C VAL A 38 23.01 -16.21 -23.05
N CYS A 39 23.24 -15.70 -24.27
CA CYS A 39 24.19 -14.59 -24.48
C CYS A 39 23.71 -13.27 -23.85
N HIS A 40 22.38 -13.02 -23.76
CA HIS A 40 21.83 -11.90 -22.97
C HIS A 40 22.04 -12.08 -21.46
N CYS A 41 21.94 -13.30 -20.94
CA CYS A 41 22.17 -13.58 -19.52
C CYS A 41 23.65 -13.39 -19.14
N TYR A 42 24.58 -13.73 -20.03
CA TYR A 42 26.01 -13.57 -19.81
C TYR A 42 26.48 -12.11 -19.86
N THR A 43 25.95 -11.28 -20.75
CA THR A 43 26.28 -9.84 -20.80
C THR A 43 25.72 -9.07 -19.60
N MET A 44 24.60 -9.51 -19.03
CA MET A 44 24.03 -8.96 -17.79
C MET A 44 24.87 -9.25 -16.54
N ALA A 45 25.71 -10.29 -16.55
CA ALA A 45 26.56 -10.68 -15.42
C ALA A 45 27.85 -9.85 -15.28
N VAL A 46 28.30 -9.19 -16.35
CA VAL A 46 29.61 -8.49 -16.37
C VAL A 46 29.49 -7.00 -16.05
N HIS A 47 28.29 -6.40 -16.18
CA HIS A 47 28.10 -4.95 -16.09
C HIS A 47 27.53 -4.44 -14.75
N GLY A 48 27.44 -5.24 -13.68
CA GLY A 48 27.20 -4.71 -12.32
C GLY A 48 25.87 -3.98 -12.08
N HIS A 49 24.93 -4.01 -13.04
CA HIS A 49 23.59 -3.42 -12.90
C HIS A 49 22.57 -4.53 -12.56
N CYS A 50 22.79 -5.28 -11.48
CA CYS A 50 21.83 -6.30 -11.01
C CYS A 50 21.63 -6.22 -9.49
N MET A 51 21.67 -5.00 -8.95
CA MET A 51 21.51 -4.69 -7.52
C MET A 51 20.48 -3.59 -7.17
N PRO A 52 19.65 -3.04 -8.08
CA PRO A 52 18.44 -2.33 -7.67
C PRO A 52 17.20 -3.24 -7.65
N ALA A 53 17.11 -4.25 -8.51
CA ALA A 53 15.91 -5.07 -8.63
C ALA A 53 15.62 -5.92 -7.38
N LEU A 54 16.64 -6.50 -6.75
CA LEU A 54 16.46 -7.32 -5.55
C LEU A 54 16.01 -6.49 -4.33
N LEU A 55 16.55 -5.27 -4.17
CA LEU A 55 16.13 -4.33 -3.11
C LEU A 55 14.73 -3.78 -3.35
N LEU A 56 14.35 -3.51 -4.60
CA LEU A 56 12.99 -3.10 -4.97
C LEU A 56 11.95 -4.22 -4.74
N ILE A 57 12.34 -5.47 -5.01
CA ILE A 57 11.52 -6.66 -4.73
C ILE A 57 11.38 -6.84 -3.20
N LEU A 58 12.44 -6.66 -2.41
CA LEU A 58 12.38 -6.73 -0.93
C LEU A 58 11.43 -5.67 -0.32
N PHE A 59 11.35 -4.48 -0.91
CA PHE A 59 10.44 -3.42 -0.46
C PHE A 59 8.97 -3.72 -0.77
N HIS A 60 8.67 -4.54 -1.79
CA HIS A 60 7.32 -4.90 -2.20
C HIS A 60 6.70 -6.07 -1.41
N ILE A 61 7.45 -6.75 -0.55
CA ILE A 61 6.99 -7.97 0.15
C ILE A 61 6.65 -7.69 1.63
N MET A 62 6.61 -6.43 2.08
CA MET A 62 6.08 -6.14 3.41
C MET A 62 4.55 -6.12 3.34
N PRO A 63 3.84 -7.12 3.90
CA PRO A 63 2.40 -7.03 4.01
C PRO A 63 2.10 -5.96 5.05
N VAL A 64 1.81 -4.74 4.60
CA VAL A 64 1.06 -3.79 5.42
C VAL A 64 -0.29 -4.46 5.66
N ALA A 65 -0.64 -4.66 6.94
CA ALA A 65 -1.97 -5.10 7.31
C ALA A 65 -2.96 -3.96 7.02
N GLU A 66 -3.43 -3.90 5.77
CA GLU A 66 -4.45 -2.96 5.34
C GLU A 66 -5.82 -3.66 5.39
N SER A 67 -6.66 -3.26 6.33
CA SER A 67 -8.07 -3.65 6.35
C SER A 67 -8.88 -2.66 5.53
N SER A 68 -9.92 -3.14 4.83
CA SER A 68 -10.82 -2.29 4.06
C SER A 68 -12.29 -2.61 4.34
N GLN A 69 -13.11 -1.57 4.52
CA GLN A 69 -14.55 -1.70 4.75
C GLN A 69 -15.33 -0.59 4.02
N THR A 70 -16.60 -0.86 3.69
CA THR A 70 -17.54 0.15 3.16
C THR A 70 -18.66 0.39 4.17
N ILE A 71 -18.94 1.66 4.45
CA ILE A 71 -19.99 2.09 5.37
C ILE A 71 -20.95 3.02 4.64
N THR A 72 -22.24 2.82 4.87
CA THR A 72 -23.30 3.72 4.39
C THR A 72 -23.83 4.52 5.57
N GLY A 73 -23.74 5.85 5.46
CA GLY A 73 -24.39 6.80 6.37
C GLY A 73 -25.51 7.55 5.68
N PHE A 74 -26.22 8.37 6.44
CA PHE A 74 -27.33 9.17 5.93
C PHE A 74 -27.16 10.64 6.30
N VAL A 75 -27.60 11.53 5.41
CA VAL A 75 -27.55 12.98 5.64
C VAL A 75 -28.30 13.32 6.93
N GLY A 76 -27.71 14.18 7.77
CA GLY A 76 -28.30 14.62 9.03
C GLY A 76 -28.04 13.71 10.24
N TYR A 77 -27.45 12.52 10.02
CA TYR A 77 -27.15 11.56 11.08
C TYR A 77 -25.66 11.46 11.36
N ASN A 78 -25.33 11.04 12.58
CA ASN A 78 -23.96 10.71 12.92
C ASN A 78 -23.57 9.38 12.28
N VAL A 79 -22.34 9.30 11.77
CA VAL A 79 -21.76 8.04 11.26
C VAL A 79 -20.43 7.77 11.93
N THR A 80 -20.18 6.52 12.30
CA THR A 80 -18.93 6.10 12.95
C THR A 80 -18.15 5.16 12.04
N LEU A 81 -16.90 5.51 11.76
CA LEU A 81 -15.94 4.72 11.00
C LEU A 81 -15.04 3.99 12.02
N PRO A 82 -15.04 2.65 12.03
CA PRO A 82 -14.36 1.89 13.06
C PRO A 82 -12.84 1.93 12.88
N CYS A 83 -12.12 2.08 13.97
CA CYS A 83 -10.68 1.81 14.02
C CYS A 83 -10.28 1.60 15.48
N SER A 84 -9.58 0.50 15.76
CA SER A 84 -9.08 0.21 17.10
C SER A 84 -7.76 -0.55 17.07
N TYR A 85 -7.04 -0.49 18.18
CA TYR A 85 -5.79 -1.23 18.39
C TYR A 85 -5.71 -1.71 19.84
N ASP A 86 -4.81 -2.65 20.10
CA ASP A 86 -4.60 -3.21 21.43
C ASP A 86 -3.78 -2.24 22.32
N ALA A 87 -4.47 -1.29 22.95
CA ALA A 87 -3.84 -0.35 23.86
C ALA A 87 -3.39 -0.99 25.19
N GLU A 88 -3.90 -2.17 25.55
CA GLU A 88 -3.41 -2.90 26.73
C GLU A 88 -1.98 -3.40 26.47
N TYR A 89 -1.71 -3.91 25.27
CA TYR A 89 -0.38 -4.37 24.89
C TYR A 89 0.55 -3.22 24.51
N TYR A 90 0.09 -2.25 23.72
CA TYR A 90 0.96 -1.20 23.17
C TYR A 90 1.01 0.10 24.01
N GLY A 91 0.07 0.31 24.92
CA GLY A 91 -0.16 1.62 25.55
C GLY A 91 -0.76 2.64 24.57
N GLY A 92 -0.82 3.91 24.98
CA GLY A 92 -1.31 4.99 24.11
C GLY A 92 -0.35 5.26 22.95
N LEU A 93 -0.83 5.14 21.72
CA LEU A 93 -0.07 5.37 20.49
C LEU A 93 -0.57 6.57 19.69
N TYR A 94 0.35 7.23 18.98
CA TYR A 94 -0.03 8.23 17.99
C TYR A 94 -0.93 7.59 16.93
N MET A 95 -2.04 8.26 16.63
CA MET A 95 -2.90 7.88 15.52
C MET A 95 -3.49 9.09 14.85
N CYS A 96 -3.86 8.92 13.60
CA CYS A 96 -4.53 9.93 12.82
C CYS A 96 -5.55 9.32 11.86
N TRP A 97 -6.59 10.09 11.59
CA TRP A 97 -7.46 9.90 10.44
C TRP A 97 -7.13 10.94 9.39
N GLY A 98 -7.06 10.52 8.14
CA GLY A 98 -6.98 11.38 6.97
C GLY A 98 -8.04 11.02 5.94
N ARG A 99 -8.27 11.91 4.96
CA ARG A 99 -9.07 11.56 3.78
C ARG A 99 -8.18 11.06 2.64
N GLY A 100 -8.75 10.24 1.77
CA GLY A 100 -8.04 9.62 0.65
C GLY A 100 -7.32 8.33 1.02
N GLU A 101 -6.37 7.94 0.17
CA GLU A 101 -5.57 6.73 0.37
C GLU A 101 -4.55 6.93 1.49
N ILE A 102 -4.23 5.86 2.23
CA ILE A 102 -3.30 5.94 3.35
C ILE A 102 -1.86 5.99 2.81
N PRO A 103 -1.08 7.05 3.07
CA PRO A 103 0.30 7.11 2.59
C PRO A 103 1.18 6.06 3.27
N TYR A 104 2.37 5.82 2.71
CA TYR A 104 3.35 4.92 3.33
C TYR A 104 3.79 5.39 4.72
N SER A 105 3.88 6.70 4.93
CA SER A 105 4.29 7.34 6.19
C SER A 105 3.40 8.52 6.55
N GLY A 106 3.12 8.71 7.84
CA GLY A 106 2.28 9.81 8.34
C GLY A 106 0.80 9.68 7.95
N CYS A 107 0.06 10.77 8.09
CA CYS A 107 -1.28 10.91 7.53
C CYS A 107 -1.27 12.06 6.52
N ASP A 108 -1.73 11.78 5.31
CA ASP A 108 -2.05 12.80 4.32
C ASP A 108 -3.50 13.24 4.51
N ASP A 109 -3.81 14.49 4.15
CA ASP A 109 -5.11 15.14 4.38
C ASP A 109 -5.69 14.85 5.79
N GLU A 110 -4.86 15.04 6.82
CA GLU A 110 -5.17 14.74 8.24
C GLU A 110 -6.36 15.57 8.72
N ILE A 111 -7.39 14.89 9.21
CA ILE A 111 -8.63 15.51 9.73
C ILE A 111 -8.72 15.49 11.26
N ILE A 112 -8.13 14.48 11.90
CA ILE A 112 -8.03 14.37 13.36
C ILE A 112 -6.84 13.50 13.74
N ALA A 113 -6.16 13.85 14.84
CA ALA A 113 -5.04 13.07 15.37
C ALA A 113 -4.98 13.10 16.90
N THR A 114 -4.36 12.08 17.49
CA THR A 114 -4.13 11.97 18.94
C THR A 114 -2.68 11.65 19.25
N ASP A 115 -2.26 11.95 20.48
CA ASP A 115 -0.99 11.46 21.06
C ASP A 115 -1.14 10.10 21.77
N GLY A 116 -2.27 9.40 21.56
CA GLY A 116 -2.64 8.17 22.24
C GLY A 116 -3.56 8.35 23.45
N PHE A 117 -3.63 9.55 24.02
CA PHE A 117 -4.46 9.81 25.22
C PHE A 117 -5.47 10.93 25.00
N LYS A 118 -5.16 11.88 24.12
CA LYS A 118 -6.05 13.00 23.81
C LYS A 118 -5.92 13.42 22.36
N VAL A 119 -6.97 14.06 21.87
CA VAL A 119 -6.96 14.70 20.56
C VAL A 119 -6.02 15.90 20.59
N THR A 120 -5.05 15.91 19.69
CA THR A 120 -4.04 16.98 19.57
C THR A 120 -4.28 17.87 18.37
N ARG A 121 -4.93 17.37 17.33
CA ARG A 121 -5.26 18.10 16.11
C ARG A 121 -6.64 17.72 15.60
N ARG A 122 -7.35 18.69 15.02
CA ARG A 122 -8.70 18.52 14.47
C ARG A 122 -9.01 19.64 13.49
N THR A 123 -9.49 19.30 12.30
CA THR A 123 -9.83 20.28 11.25
C THR A 123 -11.27 20.77 11.32
N SER A 124 -12.17 19.97 11.90
CA SER A 124 -13.60 20.30 12.04
C SER A 124 -14.14 19.81 13.38
N PRO A 125 -15.01 20.58 14.07
CA PRO A 125 -15.67 20.13 15.29
C PRO A 125 -16.62 18.95 15.04
N ARG A 126 -17.01 18.67 13.79
CA ARG A 126 -17.83 17.50 13.43
C ARG A 126 -17.06 16.18 13.57
N TYR A 127 -15.73 16.21 13.49
CA TYR A 127 -14.89 15.02 13.64
C TYR A 127 -14.58 14.77 15.11
N GLN A 128 -15.09 13.65 15.64
CA GLN A 128 -14.99 13.30 17.05
C GLN A 128 -14.44 11.87 17.20
N LEU A 129 -13.65 11.65 18.25
CA LEU A 129 -13.30 10.31 18.74
C LEU A 129 -14.06 10.13 20.05
N ILE A 130 -15.22 9.46 19.98
CA ILE A 130 -16.14 9.30 21.11
C ILE A 130 -15.78 8.05 21.94
N GLY A 131 -15.11 7.07 21.32
CA GLY A 131 -14.64 5.86 21.96
C GLY A 131 -13.64 6.11 23.10
N ASP A 132 -13.36 5.06 23.87
CA ASP A 132 -12.37 5.11 24.95
C ASP A 132 -10.96 4.96 24.37
N LEU A 133 -10.26 6.11 24.26
CA LEU A 133 -8.88 6.15 23.79
C LEU A 133 -7.93 5.29 24.66
N ASN A 134 -8.22 5.11 25.95
CA ASN A 134 -7.38 4.31 26.84
C ASN A 134 -7.49 2.80 26.53
N GLN A 135 -8.59 2.38 25.89
CA GLN A 135 -8.78 1.01 25.39
C GLN A 135 -8.42 0.88 23.91
N GLY A 136 -7.87 1.94 23.31
CA GLY A 136 -7.48 1.95 21.91
C GLY A 136 -8.64 2.06 20.93
N ASP A 137 -9.84 2.45 21.36
CA ASP A 137 -10.94 2.77 20.45
C ASP A 137 -10.76 4.19 19.89
N VAL A 138 -10.32 4.24 18.64
CA VAL A 138 -9.99 5.45 17.91
C VAL A 138 -10.89 5.63 16.70
N SER A 139 -12.12 5.10 16.80
CA SER A 139 -13.16 5.19 15.78
C SER A 139 -13.57 6.64 15.56
N LEU A 140 -13.65 7.05 14.29
CA LEU A 140 -14.05 8.40 13.90
C LEU A 140 -15.56 8.50 13.81
N THR A 141 -16.17 9.34 14.63
CA THR A 141 -17.56 9.77 14.45
C THR A 141 -17.60 11.11 13.71
N ILE A 142 -18.31 11.15 12.58
CA ILE A 142 -18.66 12.37 11.87
C ILE A 142 -20.07 12.77 12.34
N ILE A 143 -20.16 13.91 13.02
CA ILE A 143 -21.42 14.47 13.51
C ILE A 143 -22.14 15.19 12.37
N ASP A 144 -23.46 14.99 12.27
CA ASP A 144 -24.32 15.63 11.26
C ASP A 144 -23.74 15.45 9.86
N ALA A 145 -23.76 14.20 9.37
CA ALA A 145 -23.12 13.84 8.11
C ALA A 145 -23.79 14.55 6.93
N GLU A 146 -22.96 14.99 5.98
CA GLU A 146 -23.37 15.67 4.76
C GLU A 146 -22.99 14.84 3.53
N MET A 147 -23.63 15.08 2.38
CA MET A 147 -23.30 14.39 1.13
C MET A 147 -21.81 14.46 0.79
N GLY A 148 -21.18 15.61 1.06
CA GLY A 148 -19.77 15.87 0.82
C GLY A 148 -18.80 15.14 1.76
N ASP A 149 -19.30 14.47 2.80
CA ASP A 149 -18.47 13.60 3.65
C ASP A 149 -18.23 12.23 3.01
N SER A 150 -18.93 11.90 1.92
CA SER A 150 -18.66 10.66 1.17
C SER A 150 -17.23 10.65 0.62
N GLY A 151 -16.56 9.51 0.72
CA GLY A 151 -15.19 9.37 0.26
C GLY A 151 -14.43 8.28 1.00
N ILE A 152 -13.14 8.19 0.70
CA ILE A 152 -12.22 7.28 1.39
C ILE A 152 -11.66 7.99 2.62
N TYR A 153 -11.61 7.27 3.73
CA TYR A 153 -11.00 7.66 4.97
C TYR A 153 -9.94 6.64 5.35
N GLY A 154 -8.83 7.12 5.88
CA GLY A 154 -7.71 6.30 6.30
C GLY A 154 -7.40 6.50 7.77
N CYS A 155 -7.48 5.43 8.57
CA CYS A 155 -6.97 5.40 9.93
C CYS A 155 -5.54 4.83 9.92
N ARG A 156 -4.60 5.54 10.55
CA ARG A 156 -3.24 5.03 10.79
C ARG A 156 -2.93 5.10 12.29
N VAL A 157 -2.50 3.98 12.87
CA VAL A 157 -1.93 3.91 14.22
C VAL A 157 -0.45 3.55 14.11
N GLU A 158 0.41 4.35 14.75
CA GLU A 158 1.87 4.20 14.69
C GLU A 158 2.35 3.13 15.67
N ILE A 159 2.36 1.88 15.23
CA ILE A 159 2.88 0.76 15.99
C ILE A 159 4.42 0.81 15.96
N PRO A 160 5.11 0.69 17.10
CA PRO A 160 6.58 0.71 17.12
C PRO A 160 7.23 -0.29 16.16
N GLY A 161 8.20 0.20 15.38
CA GLY A 161 8.99 -0.57 14.41
C GLY A 161 8.79 -0.13 12.97
N LEU A 162 9.63 -0.64 12.06
CA LEU A 162 9.58 -0.27 10.66
C LEU A 162 8.44 -1.00 9.96
N PHE A 163 7.55 -0.24 9.30
CA PHE A 163 6.42 -0.76 8.51
C PHE A 163 5.37 -1.54 9.31
N ASN A 164 5.26 -1.29 10.61
CA ASN A 164 4.31 -2.00 11.49
C ASN A 164 2.99 -1.26 11.69
N ASP A 165 2.82 -0.07 11.12
CA ASP A 165 1.63 0.74 11.30
C ASP A 165 0.36 -0.06 10.99
N LEU A 166 -0.62 0.03 11.91
CA LEU A 166 -1.97 -0.42 11.61
C LEU A 166 -2.60 0.58 10.66
N LYS A 167 -3.09 0.10 9.52
CA LYS A 167 -3.76 0.92 8.51
C LYS A 167 -5.14 0.36 8.22
N ASN A 168 -6.18 1.14 8.48
CA ASN A 168 -7.56 0.75 8.19
C ASN A 168 -8.21 1.76 7.25
N LYS A 169 -8.63 1.29 6.09
CA LYS A 169 -9.26 2.08 5.04
C LYS A 169 -10.77 1.89 5.07
N VAL A 170 -11.51 2.98 5.08
CA VAL A 170 -12.98 2.98 5.09
C VAL A 170 -13.52 3.80 3.93
N THR A 171 -14.37 3.19 3.10
CA THR A 171 -15.13 3.92 2.08
C THR A 171 -16.48 4.30 2.66
N LEU A 172 -16.71 5.59 2.89
CA LEU A 172 -17.97 6.12 3.37
C LEU A 172 -18.85 6.59 2.20
N THR A 173 -20.09 6.11 2.16
CA THR A 173 -21.13 6.62 1.24
C THR A 173 -22.24 7.25 2.06
N ILE A 174 -22.53 8.54 1.84
CA ILE A 174 -23.67 9.22 2.46
C ILE A 174 -24.85 9.25 1.48
N GLN A 175 -26.04 8.88 1.97
CA GLN A 175 -27.27 8.87 1.18
C GLN A 175 -28.35 9.79 1.78
N ASN A 176 -29.26 10.27 0.95
CA ASN A 176 -30.49 10.90 1.42
C ASN A 176 -31.51 9.83 1.80
N ILE A 177 -32.13 9.98 2.98
CA ILE A 177 -33.19 9.10 3.50
C ILE A 177 -34.37 9.02 2.51
N HIS A 178 -34.62 10.10 1.77
CA HIS A 178 -35.73 10.23 0.83
C HIS A 178 -35.48 9.58 -0.55
N ASN A 179 -34.27 9.08 -0.84
CA ASN A 179 -33.94 8.47 -2.14
C ASN A 179 -34.02 6.94 -2.16
N THR A 180 -34.48 6.28 -1.08
CA THR A 180 -34.60 4.81 -1.01
C THR A 180 -35.93 4.27 -1.60
N THR A 181 -36.75 5.08 -2.27
CA THR A 181 -37.98 4.57 -2.91
C THR A 181 -38.28 5.29 -4.22
N ALA A 182 -37.74 4.78 -5.33
CA ALA A 182 -38.38 4.85 -6.64
C ALA A 182 -37.70 3.89 -7.63
N SER A 183 -38.24 2.68 -7.75
CA SER A 183 -38.18 1.92 -9.00
C SER A 183 -39.55 2.10 -9.68
N PRO A 184 -39.62 2.42 -10.99
CA PRO A 184 -40.86 2.83 -11.63
C PRO A 184 -41.61 1.63 -12.21
N SER A 185 -42.91 1.51 -11.93
CA SER A 185 -43.84 0.92 -12.90
C SER A 185 -45.30 1.33 -12.67
N SER A 186 -45.78 2.13 -13.64
CA SER A 186 -47.14 2.32 -14.16
C SER A 186 -48.35 2.57 -13.24
N THR A 187 -48.87 3.80 -13.40
CA THR A 187 -50.25 4.11 -13.84
C THR A 187 -51.42 3.86 -12.90
N ALA A 188 -51.92 4.93 -12.26
CA ALA A 188 -53.31 5.42 -12.39
C ALA A 188 -53.51 6.73 -11.60
N SER A 189 -54.36 7.61 -12.14
CA SER A 189 -54.70 8.97 -11.67
C SER A 189 -55.87 8.95 -10.65
N PRO A 190 -56.43 10.08 -10.18
CA PRO A 190 -56.45 10.47 -8.77
C PRO A 190 -57.83 10.32 -8.11
N GLU A 191 -57.88 9.94 -6.84
CA GLU A 191 -59.08 10.17 -6.03
C GLU A 191 -58.76 10.86 -4.70
N THR A 192 -59.28 12.07 -4.62
CA THR A 192 -59.48 12.90 -3.44
C THR A 192 -60.37 12.17 -2.43
N GLN A 193 -59.87 11.89 -1.23
CA GLN A 193 -60.73 11.71 -0.05
C GLN A 193 -60.15 12.43 1.18
N THR A 194 -60.84 13.51 1.52
CA THR A 194 -60.83 14.17 2.81
C THR A 194 -61.50 13.26 3.85
N ALA A 195 -60.80 12.88 4.94
CA ALA A 195 -61.40 12.74 6.27
C ALA A 195 -60.39 12.37 7.38
N ILE A 196 -60.27 13.29 8.35
CA ILE A 196 -60.39 13.10 9.81
C ILE A 196 -59.24 12.42 10.57
N SER A 197 -58.71 13.21 11.51
CA SER A 197 -57.81 12.90 12.62
C SER A 197 -58.23 11.68 13.47
N VAL A 198 -57.28 10.80 13.77
CA VAL A 198 -57.33 9.94 14.96
C VAL A 198 -55.94 9.93 15.61
N THR A 199 -55.89 10.44 16.83
CA THR A 199 -54.76 10.37 17.75
C THR A 199 -54.68 8.95 18.32
N GLN A 200 -53.59 8.22 18.08
CA GLN A 200 -53.14 7.16 18.99
C GLN A 200 -51.62 7.09 19.00
N GLY A 201 -51.05 7.27 20.19
CA GLY A 201 -49.64 7.06 20.45
C GLY A 201 -49.27 5.61 20.20
N TYR A 202 -48.14 5.42 19.53
CA TYR A 202 -47.53 4.11 19.37
C TYR A 202 -46.12 4.19 19.94
N TYR A 203 -45.95 3.57 21.12
CA TYR A 203 -44.66 3.21 21.68
C TYR A 203 -43.94 2.31 20.67
N GLY A 204 -42.97 2.87 19.95
CA GLY A 204 -42.05 2.10 19.14
C GLY A 204 -40.99 1.48 20.03
N ASN A 205 -41.12 0.17 20.28
CA ASN A 205 -40.12 -0.64 20.96
C ASN A 205 -38.73 -0.42 20.32
N TYR A 206 -37.74 -0.11 21.16
CA TYR A 206 -36.34 -0.27 20.81
C TYR A 206 -36.08 -1.75 20.53
N SER A 207 -36.04 -2.10 19.25
CA SER A 207 -35.47 -3.35 18.82
C SER A 207 -33.96 -3.27 19.06
N THR A 208 -33.53 -3.76 20.21
CA THR A 208 -32.14 -4.11 20.50
C THR A 208 -31.72 -5.19 19.51
N GLY A 209 -31.25 -4.75 18.34
CA GLY A 209 -30.52 -5.59 17.40
C GLY A 209 -29.13 -5.87 17.96
N SER A 210 -29.06 -6.77 18.93
CA SER A 210 -27.82 -7.45 19.32
C SER A 210 -27.35 -8.30 18.15
N SER A 211 -26.61 -7.67 17.23
CA SER A 211 -25.85 -8.41 16.23
C SER A 211 -24.62 -8.99 16.90
N THR A 212 -24.77 -10.27 17.20
CA THR A 212 -23.77 -11.30 17.47
C THR A 212 -22.38 -10.92 16.98
N ALA A 213 -21.43 -10.97 17.90
CA ALA A 213 -20.00 -10.96 17.64
C ALA A 213 -19.67 -11.99 16.55
N ASN A 214 -19.35 -11.49 15.35
CA ASN A 214 -18.69 -12.29 14.35
C ASN A 214 -17.20 -12.25 14.65
N THR A 215 -16.75 -13.26 15.38
CA THR A 215 -15.35 -13.68 15.46
C THR A 215 -14.84 -13.97 14.04
N PRO A 216 -13.76 -13.33 13.55
CA PRO A 216 -13.00 -13.89 12.47
C PRO A 216 -12.11 -14.98 13.06
N GLN A 217 -12.53 -16.24 12.93
CA GLN A 217 -11.58 -17.35 12.88
C GLN A 217 -10.69 -17.13 11.66
N GLY A 218 -9.49 -16.63 11.92
CA GLY A 218 -8.38 -16.56 10.98
C GLY A 218 -7.16 -17.27 11.57
N SER A 219 -7.35 -18.49 12.07
CA SER A 219 -6.25 -19.39 12.39
C SER A 219 -5.56 -19.80 11.08
N GLY A 220 -4.37 -19.26 10.85
CA GLY A 220 -3.45 -19.78 9.84
C GLY A 220 -2.71 -18.69 9.07
N HIS A 221 -1.96 -17.81 9.73
CA HIS A 221 -0.95 -16.96 9.07
C HIS A 221 0.26 -16.63 9.97
N ALA A 222 0.63 -17.53 10.89
CA ALA A 222 1.86 -17.36 11.66
C ALA A 222 3.12 -17.86 10.91
N ASP A 223 3.01 -18.71 9.89
CA ASP A 223 4.18 -19.40 9.33
C ASP A 223 4.75 -18.79 8.03
N ARG A 224 4.01 -17.89 7.39
CA ARG A 224 4.44 -17.24 6.13
C ARG A 224 5.42 -16.06 6.31
N PRO A 225 5.34 -15.21 7.35
CA PRO A 225 6.31 -14.12 7.50
C PRO A 225 7.71 -14.67 7.84
N PHE A 226 7.83 -15.77 8.59
CA PHE A 226 9.12 -16.40 8.90
C PHE A 226 9.83 -16.90 7.65
N LEU A 227 9.12 -17.49 6.69
CA LEU A 227 9.70 -17.96 5.43
C LEU A 227 10.18 -16.80 4.56
N VAL A 228 9.42 -15.70 4.49
CA VAL A 228 9.85 -14.50 3.76
C VAL A 228 11.09 -13.90 4.41
N ILE A 229 11.09 -13.68 5.73
CA ILE A 229 12.23 -13.13 6.47
C ILE A 229 13.46 -14.04 6.34
N ALA A 230 13.30 -15.36 6.45
CA ALA A 230 14.39 -16.32 6.27
C ALA A 230 14.98 -16.27 4.85
N LEU A 231 14.15 -16.11 3.82
CA LEU A 231 14.60 -15.94 2.45
C LEU A 231 15.34 -14.61 2.24
N VAL A 232 14.87 -13.51 2.85
CA VAL A 232 15.57 -12.21 2.82
C VAL A 232 16.95 -12.34 3.44
N ILE A 233 17.04 -12.93 4.64
CA ILE A 233 18.30 -13.12 5.35
C ILE A 233 19.25 -13.99 4.53
N LEU A 234 18.76 -15.10 3.96
CA LEU A 234 19.55 -15.98 3.10
C LEU A 234 20.13 -15.24 1.89
N LEU A 235 19.31 -14.42 1.22
CA LEU A 235 19.75 -13.61 0.07
C LEU A 235 20.80 -12.56 0.47
N LEU A 236 20.64 -11.89 1.61
CA LEU A 236 21.62 -10.93 2.13
C LEU A 236 22.95 -11.61 2.47
N LEU A 237 22.92 -12.80 3.08
CA LEU A 237 24.12 -13.58 3.38
C LEU A 237 24.85 -14.00 2.10
N LEU A 238 24.13 -14.46 1.08
CA LEU A 238 24.71 -14.82 -0.21
C LEU A 238 25.37 -13.62 -0.90
N LEU A 239 24.75 -12.44 -0.85
CA LEU A 239 25.34 -11.21 -1.38
C LEU A 239 26.62 -10.82 -0.65
N LEU A 240 26.64 -10.91 0.68
CA LEU A 240 27.83 -10.64 1.47
C LEU A 240 28.98 -11.58 1.09
N VAL A 241 28.70 -12.87 0.91
CA VAL A 241 29.71 -13.85 0.45
C VAL A 241 30.26 -13.48 -0.92
N VAL A 242 29.42 -13.10 -1.88
CA VAL A 242 29.86 -12.68 -3.23
C VAL A 242 30.74 -11.43 -3.16
N LEU A 243 30.39 -10.45 -2.33
CA LEU A 243 31.18 -9.24 -2.14
C LEU A 243 32.55 -9.55 -1.51
N VAL A 244 32.56 -10.33 -0.43
CA VAL A 244 33.80 -10.69 0.28
C VAL A 244 34.72 -11.51 -0.63
N THR A 245 34.19 -12.52 -1.33
CA THR A 245 34.95 -13.34 -2.27
C THR A 245 35.44 -12.51 -3.46
N GLY A 246 34.62 -11.62 -4.00
CA GLY A 246 35.02 -10.69 -5.07
C GLY A 246 36.14 -9.74 -4.65
N LEU A 247 36.06 -9.14 -3.46
CA LEU A 247 37.10 -8.30 -2.89
C LEU A 247 38.40 -9.08 -2.64
N TRP A 248 38.28 -10.30 -2.15
CA TRP A 248 39.43 -11.17 -1.91
C TRP A 248 40.13 -11.60 -3.21
N LEU A 249 39.36 -11.93 -4.25
CA LEU A 249 39.90 -12.23 -5.59
C LEU A 249 40.55 -10.99 -6.23
N ARG A 250 39.97 -9.80 -6.08
CA ARG A 250 40.58 -8.54 -6.51
C ARG A 250 41.90 -8.29 -5.80
N LYS A 251 41.94 -8.50 -4.47
CA LYS A 251 43.17 -8.35 -3.68
C LYS A 251 44.25 -9.34 -4.13
N ARG A 252 43.91 -10.60 -4.40
CA ARG A 252 44.86 -11.60 -4.93
C ARG A 252 45.44 -11.21 -6.30
N LYS A 253 44.62 -10.65 -7.20
CA LYS A 253 45.09 -10.16 -8.51
C LYS A 253 45.98 -8.91 -8.46
N LEU A 254 45.99 -8.18 -7.33
CA LEU A 254 46.86 -7.02 -7.13
C LEU A 254 48.20 -7.38 -6.48
N VAL A 255 48.30 -8.58 -5.91
CA VAL A 255 49.49 -9.07 -5.20
C VAL A 255 50.34 -10.01 -6.08
N ASN A 256 49.76 -10.57 -7.14
CA ASN A 256 50.43 -11.38 -8.16
C ASN A 256 50.65 -10.58 -9.44
#